data_AF-R5MUC6-F1
#
_entry.id   AF-R5MUC6-F1
#
_cell.length_a   1.000
_cell.length_b   1.000
_cell.length_c   1.000
_cell.angle_alpha   90.00
_cell.angle_beta   90.00
_cell.angle_gamma   90.00
#
_symmetry.space_group_name_H-M   'P 1'
#
loop_
_entity.id
_entity.type
_entity.pdbx_description
1 polymer ?
#
loop_
_entity_poly.entity_id
_entity_poly.type
_entity_poly.pdbx_seq_one_letter_code
_entity_poly.pdbx_strand_id
1 'polypeptide(L)'
;MAKLILKTKEYLDQLYKTDTPLNAVAKYLNLDDALVNIALNSLDTTLSLDELRDSDTSLYNKIASKPLNIDTKIDLQTMINTLESPDKEIILLRYFNDYTQDELAKMFNMSQVSISRILSRNLKKLKTAYNEV
;
A
#
# COMPACT_ATOMS: atom_id res chain seq x y z
N MET A 1 15.42 21.06 -10.32
CA MET A 1 16.48 20.77 -9.33
C MET A 1 17.36 19.62 -9.79
N ALA A 2 16.79 18.45 -10.08
CA ALA A 2 17.55 17.27 -10.50
C ALA A 2 18.44 17.47 -11.76
N LYS A 3 17.92 18.14 -12.81
CA LYS A 3 18.71 18.50 -14.02
C LYS A 3 19.92 19.42 -13.71
N LEU A 4 19.78 20.32 -12.73
CA LEU A 4 20.85 21.23 -12.32
C LEU A 4 21.95 20.46 -11.58
N ILE A 5 21.56 19.53 -10.70
CA ILE A 5 22.47 18.63 -9.99
C ILE A 5 23.26 17.78 -10.99
N LEU A 6 22.59 17.19 -11.98
CA LEU A 6 23.25 16.37 -13.00
C LEU A 6 24.26 17.19 -13.83
N LYS A 7 23.85 18.37 -14.31
CA LYS A 7 24.73 19.26 -15.07
C LYS A 7 25.93 19.74 -14.25
N THR A 8 25.73 19.95 -12.95
CA THR A 8 26.81 20.31 -12.02
C THR A 8 27.76 19.14 -11.82
N LYS A 9 27.24 17.92 -11.67
CA LYS A 9 28.05 16.70 -11.61
C LYS A 9 28.91 16.57 -12.88
N GLU A 10 28.29 16.65 -14.06
CA GLU A 10 28.99 16.59 -15.36
C GLU A 10 30.10 17.65 -15.47
N TYR A 11 29.85 18.88 -15.00
CA TYR A 11 30.84 19.95 -14.99
C TYR A 11 32.03 19.64 -14.08
N LEU A 12 31.77 19.13 -12.87
CA LEU A 12 32.84 18.76 -11.93
C LEU A 12 33.62 17.55 -12.43
N ASP A 13 32.96 16.58 -13.07
CA ASP A 13 33.60 15.41 -13.65
C ASP A 13 34.56 15.80 -14.79
N GLN A 14 34.17 16.77 -15.62
CA GLN A 14 35.05 17.32 -16.67
C GLN A 14 36.22 18.12 -16.10
N LEU A 15 36.00 18.87 -15.02
CA LEU A 15 37.01 19.70 -14.38
C LEU A 15 38.08 18.86 -13.67
N TYR A 16 37.66 17.83 -12.93
CA TYR A 16 38.55 16.99 -12.13
C TYR A 16 39.00 15.71 -12.83
N LYS A 17 38.42 15.38 -13.99
CA LYS A 17 38.67 14.12 -14.72
C LYS A 17 38.46 12.87 -13.86
N THR A 18 37.57 12.95 -12.88
CA THR A 18 37.23 11.89 -11.92
C THR A 18 35.73 11.89 -11.70
N ASP A 19 35.14 10.73 -11.39
CA ASP A 19 33.73 10.66 -11.00
C ASP A 19 33.53 11.34 -9.65
N THR A 20 32.88 12.50 -9.67
CA THR A 20 32.72 13.37 -8.52
C THR A 20 31.67 12.79 -7.58
N PRO A 21 31.98 12.57 -6.30
CA PRO A 21 31.02 12.03 -5.35
C PRO A 21 29.90 13.05 -5.07
N LEU A 22 28.70 12.53 -4.81
CA LEU A 22 27.47 13.32 -4.64
C LEU A 22 27.58 14.37 -3.52
N ASN A 23 28.37 14.09 -2.48
CA ASN A 23 28.66 15.03 -1.38
C ASN A 23 29.44 16.27 -1.84
N ALA A 24 30.30 16.16 -2.85
CA ALA A 24 31.04 17.29 -3.41
C ALA A 24 30.13 18.16 -4.28
N VAL A 25 29.20 17.54 -5.01
CA VAL A 25 28.15 18.25 -5.76
C VAL A 25 27.21 19.00 -4.81
N ALA A 26 26.81 18.38 -3.70
CA ALA A 26 25.99 19.00 -2.67
C ALA A 26 26.67 20.23 -2.04
N LYS A 27 27.95 20.08 -1.67
CA LYS A 27 28.78 21.20 -1.15
C LYS A 27 28.92 22.33 -2.16
N TYR A 28 29.13 22.01 -3.44
CA TYR A 28 29.25 23.02 -4.49
C TYR A 28 27.95 23.81 -4.71
N LEU A 29 26.81 23.14 -4.60
CA LEU A 29 25.48 23.76 -4.74
C LEU A 29 24.94 24.34 -3.43
N ASN A 30 25.66 24.19 -2.32
CA ASN A 30 25.24 24.56 -0.97
C ASN A 30 23.88 23.94 -0.58
N LEU A 31 23.70 22.67 -0.94
CA LEU A 31 22.50 21.87 -0.69
C LEU A 31 22.78 20.76 0.33
N ASP A 32 21.72 20.31 0.99
CA ASP A 32 21.77 19.14 1.86
C ASP A 32 21.89 17.84 1.04
N ASP A 33 22.71 16.90 1.53
CA ASP A 33 22.95 15.61 0.86
C ASP A 33 21.64 14.82 0.68
N ALA A 34 20.71 14.89 1.64
CA ALA A 34 19.43 14.19 1.51
C ALA A 34 18.56 14.79 0.41
N LEU A 35 18.55 16.12 0.26
CA LEU A 35 17.83 16.79 -0.83
C LEU A 35 18.39 16.43 -2.20
N VAL A 36 19.71 16.28 -2.33
CA VAL A 36 20.35 15.84 -3.57
C VAL A 36 19.93 14.42 -3.93
N ASN A 37 19.91 13.50 -2.96
CA ASN A 37 19.48 12.11 -3.17
C ASN A 37 17.99 12.03 -3.54
N ILE A 38 17.12 12.78 -2.87
CA ILE A 38 15.68 12.82 -3.19
C ILE A 38 15.47 13.34 -4.62
N ALA A 39 16.16 14.42 -4.98
CA ALA A 39 16.08 14.99 -6.32
C ALA A 39 16.57 14.02 -7.40
N LEU A 40 17.62 13.24 -7.14
CA LEU A 40 18.11 12.23 -8.08
C LEU A 40 17.15 11.04 -8.19
N ASN A 41 16.66 10.51 -7.07
CA ASN A 41 15.70 9.41 -7.08
C ASN A 41 14.39 9.81 -7.78
N SER A 42 14.02 11.10 -7.79
CA SER A 42 12.85 11.57 -8.56
C SER A 42 13.02 11.52 -10.09
N LEU A 43 14.26 11.35 -10.58
CA LEU A 43 14.52 11.11 -12.00
C LEU A 43 14.42 9.62 -12.36
N ASP A 44 14.38 8.71 -11.38
CA ASP A 44 14.25 7.29 -11.65
C ASP A 44 12.92 7.03 -12.36
N THR A 45 13.04 6.52 -13.58
CA THR A 45 11.88 6.14 -14.38
C THR A 45 11.29 4.84 -13.85
N THR A 46 9.97 4.72 -13.91
CA THR A 46 9.29 3.47 -13.62
C THR A 46 9.84 2.35 -14.52
N LEU A 47 10.33 1.28 -13.92
CA LEU A 47 10.77 0.09 -14.63
C LEU A 47 9.58 -0.83 -14.91
N SER A 48 9.61 -1.52 -16.04
CA SER A 48 8.62 -2.56 -16.32
C SER A 48 8.91 -3.79 -15.46
N LEU A 49 7.88 -4.33 -14.81
CA LEU A 49 8.01 -5.58 -14.05
C LEU A 49 8.29 -6.80 -14.96
N ASP A 50 7.96 -6.69 -16.24
CA ASP A 50 8.15 -7.74 -17.25
C ASP A 50 9.53 -7.69 -17.91
N GLU A 51 10.36 -6.70 -17.59
CA GLU A 51 11.72 -6.60 -18.12
C GLU A 51 12.54 -7.81 -17.65
N LEU A 52 12.98 -8.63 -18.62
CA LEU A 52 13.86 -9.76 -18.37
C LEU A 52 15.25 -9.24 -17.98
N ARG A 53 15.72 -9.62 -16.79
CA ARG A 53 17.10 -9.38 -16.35
C ARG A 53 17.77 -10.72 -16.03
N ASP A 54 19.10 -10.69 -15.85
CA ASP A 54 19.98 -11.86 -15.66
C ASP A 54 19.27 -13.14 -15.22
N SER A 55 19.49 -14.19 -16.02
CA SER A 55 18.87 -15.53 -15.95
C SER A 55 17.37 -15.58 -16.26
N ASP A 56 16.94 -15.02 -17.40
CA ASP A 56 15.59 -15.17 -17.99
C ASP A 56 14.41 -14.97 -17.02
N THR A 57 14.59 -14.17 -15.98
CA THR A 57 13.58 -13.95 -14.94
C THR A 57 13.23 -12.48 -14.87
N SER A 58 11.94 -12.19 -15.01
CA SER A 58 11.39 -10.84 -14.90
C SER A 58 11.48 -10.33 -13.46
N LEU A 59 11.47 -9.00 -13.30
CA LEU A 59 11.41 -8.35 -11.98
C LEU A 59 10.17 -8.79 -11.19
N TYR A 60 9.06 -9.08 -11.89
CA TYR A 60 7.85 -9.65 -11.29
C TYR A 60 8.14 -10.91 -10.46
N ASN A 61 8.99 -11.81 -10.96
CA ASN A 61 9.31 -13.07 -10.27
C ASN A 61 10.34 -12.90 -9.15
N LYS A 62 11.12 -11.81 -9.15
CA LYS A 62 12.13 -11.53 -8.12
C LYS A 62 11.56 -10.71 -6.95
N ILE A 63 10.52 -9.91 -7.19
CA ILE A 63 9.88 -9.11 -6.13
C ILE A 63 8.97 -10.03 -5.32
N ALA A 64 9.29 -10.20 -4.04
CA ALA A 64 8.41 -10.91 -3.13
C ALA A 64 7.05 -10.19 -3.05
N SER A 65 5.96 -10.90 -3.35
CA SER A 65 4.64 -10.42 -3.00
C SER A 65 4.50 -10.40 -1.48
N LYS A 66 3.75 -9.43 -0.94
CA LYS A 66 3.43 -9.41 0.48
C LYS A 66 2.75 -10.74 0.80
N PRO A 67 3.25 -11.53 1.77
CA PRO A 67 2.68 -12.84 2.04
C PRO A 67 1.21 -12.67 2.38
N LEU A 68 0.35 -13.45 1.71
CA LEU A 68 -1.05 -13.53 2.06
C LEU A 68 -1.10 -14.01 3.51
N ASN A 69 -1.62 -13.19 4.42
CA ASN A 69 -1.71 -13.56 5.83
C ASN A 69 -2.88 -14.54 6.01
N ILE A 70 -2.60 -15.81 5.73
CA ILE A 70 -3.58 -16.90 5.76
C ILE A 70 -4.18 -17.04 7.17
N ASP A 71 -3.36 -16.87 8.21
CA ASP A 71 -3.79 -16.94 9.60
C ASP A 71 -4.85 -15.88 9.90
N THR A 72 -4.60 -14.62 9.53
CA THR A 72 -5.59 -13.54 9.67
C THR A 72 -6.90 -13.84 8.94
N LYS A 73 -6.85 -14.50 7.78
CA LYS A 73 -8.06 -14.89 7.05
C LYS A 73 -8.86 -15.96 7.80
N ILE A 74 -8.18 -16.96 8.36
CA ILE A 74 -8.81 -18.04 9.14
C ILE A 74 -9.45 -17.47 10.42
N ASP A 75 -8.74 -16.58 11.11
CA ASP A 75 -9.22 -15.95 12.33
C ASP A 75 -10.48 -15.11 12.07
N LEU A 76 -10.45 -14.27 11.03
CA LEU A 76 -11.62 -13.48 10.63
C LEU A 76 -12.82 -14.35 10.26
N GLN A 77 -12.58 -15.44 9.51
CA GLN A 77 -13.65 -16.38 9.13
C GLN A 77 -14.28 -17.01 10.38
N THR A 78 -13.46 -17.40 11.35
CA THR A 78 -13.90 -17.99 12.62
C THR A 78 -14.73 -16.98 13.43
N MET A 79 -14.26 -15.74 13.54
CA MET A 79 -14.99 -14.67 14.25
C MET A 79 -16.33 -14.35 13.58
N ILE A 80 -16.38 -14.23 12.25
CA ILE A 80 -17.63 -13.97 11.51
C ILE A 80 -18.63 -15.12 11.71
N ASN A 81 -18.15 -16.36 11.83
CA ASN A 81 -19.00 -17.51 12.09
C ASN A 81 -19.64 -17.52 13.49
N THR A 82 -19.13 -16.71 14.43
CA THR A 82 -19.77 -16.54 15.75
C THR A 82 -20.98 -15.60 15.73
N LEU A 83 -21.16 -14.82 14.65
CA LEU A 83 -22.32 -13.95 14.50
C LEU A 83 -23.58 -14.77 14.19
N GLU A 84 -24.66 -14.46 14.88
CA GLU A 84 -25.98 -15.06 14.63
C GLU A 84 -26.64 -14.47 13.38
N SER A 85 -27.59 -15.20 12.79
CA SER A 85 -28.45 -14.66 11.73
C SER A 85 -29.50 -13.71 12.34
N PRO A 86 -29.81 -12.56 11.72
CA PRO A 86 -29.39 -12.09 10.37
C PRO A 86 -28.09 -11.28 10.34
N ASP A 87 -27.46 -11.00 11.48
CA ASP A 87 -26.29 -10.12 11.58
C ASP A 87 -25.09 -10.63 10.75
N LYS A 88 -24.85 -11.95 10.74
CA LYS A 88 -23.83 -12.59 9.90
C LYS A 88 -24.06 -12.33 8.41
N GLU A 89 -25.29 -12.48 7.95
CA GLU A 89 -25.67 -12.33 6.55
C GLU A 89 -25.50 -10.88 6.09
N ILE A 90 -25.93 -9.93 6.94
CA ILE A 90 -25.74 -8.49 6.72
C ILE A 90 -24.25 -8.14 6.58
N ILE A 91 -23.37 -8.72 7.41
CA ILE A 91 -21.92 -8.49 7.33
C ILE A 91 -21.33 -9.09 6.03
N LEU A 92 -21.71 -10.31 5.68
CA LEU A 92 -21.23 -10.96 4.46
C LEU A 92 -21.65 -10.18 3.22
N LEU A 93 -22.94 -9.86 3.09
CA LEU A 93 -23.45 -9.09 1.97
C LEU A 93 -22.78 -7.71 1.88
N ARG A 94 -22.55 -7.04 3.02
CA ARG A 94 -21.93 -5.72 3.05
C ARG A 94 -20.47 -5.73 2.59
N TYR A 95 -19.67 -6.70 3.03
CA TYR A 95 -18.20 -6.66 2.89
C TYR A 95 -17.63 -7.64 1.87
N PHE A 96 -18.36 -8.69 1.50
CA PHE A 96 -17.94 -9.68 0.51
C PHE A 96 -18.71 -9.55 -0.82
N ASN A 97 -19.90 -8.93 -0.80
CA ASN A 97 -20.74 -8.78 -1.98
C ASN A 97 -21.05 -7.31 -2.31
N ASP A 98 -20.37 -6.35 -1.67
CA ASP A 98 -20.42 -4.91 -1.95
C ASP A 98 -21.82 -4.25 -1.89
N TYR A 99 -22.76 -4.83 -1.14
CA TYR A 99 -24.10 -4.24 -0.99
C TYR A 99 -24.06 -2.92 -0.21
N THR A 100 -24.82 -1.92 -0.69
CA THR A 100 -25.04 -0.66 0.01
C THR A 100 -25.93 -0.82 1.25
N GLN A 101 -25.81 0.09 2.22
CA GLN A 101 -26.70 0.06 3.39
C GLN A 101 -28.17 0.25 3.00
N ASP A 102 -28.45 1.02 1.94
CA ASP A 102 -29.80 1.22 1.41
C ASP A 102 -30.34 -0.04 0.73
N GLU A 103 -29.51 -0.79 0.00
CA GLU A 103 -29.91 -2.08 -0.58
C GLU A 103 -30.19 -3.13 0.49
N LEU A 104 -29.34 -3.19 1.53
CA LEU A 104 -29.57 -4.07 2.69
C LEU A 104 -30.84 -3.66 3.45
N ALA A 105 -31.08 -2.37 3.63
CA ALA A 105 -32.29 -1.87 4.27
C ALA A 105 -33.56 -2.35 3.55
N LYS A 106 -33.57 -2.29 2.22
CA LYS A 106 -34.66 -2.81 1.39
C LYS A 106 -34.78 -4.34 1.48
N MET A 107 -33.65 -5.06 1.43
CA MET A 107 -33.62 -6.52 1.44
C MET A 107 -34.12 -7.11 2.77
N PHE A 108 -33.73 -6.51 3.90
CA PHE A 108 -34.11 -6.96 5.24
C PHE A 108 -35.38 -6.29 5.78
N ASN A 109 -36.06 -5.45 4.97
CA ASN A 109 -37.24 -4.67 5.36
C ASN A 109 -37.01 -3.84 6.64
N MET A 110 -35.87 -3.17 6.72
CA MET A 110 -35.42 -2.35 7.84
C MET A 110 -35.06 -0.93 7.38
N SER A 111 -34.92 0.01 8.32
CA SER A 111 -34.37 1.33 8.00
C SER A 111 -32.86 1.26 7.77
N GLN A 112 -32.32 2.13 6.92
CA GLN A 112 -30.86 2.27 6.72
C GLN A 112 -30.13 2.59 8.03
N VAL A 113 -30.75 3.37 8.93
CA VAL A 113 -30.20 3.64 10.27
C VAL A 113 -30.12 2.36 11.11
N SER A 114 -31.11 1.48 11.03
CA SER A 114 -31.09 0.17 11.72
C SER A 114 -29.95 -0.71 11.21
N ILE A 115 -29.78 -0.80 9.88
CA ILE A 115 -28.67 -1.53 9.27
C ILE A 115 -27.32 -0.95 9.70
N SER A 116 -27.18 0.37 9.71
CA SER A 116 -25.98 1.06 10.17
C SER A 116 -25.63 0.71 11.62
N ARG A 117 -26.63 0.66 12.51
CA ARG A 117 -26.44 0.24 13.91
C ARG A 117 -26.03 -1.23 14.03
N ILE A 118 -26.64 -2.13 13.24
CA ILE A 118 -26.28 -3.55 13.21
C ILE A 118 -24.84 -3.73 12.75
N LEU A 119 -24.45 -3.10 11.64
CA LEU A 119 -23.08 -3.15 11.11
C LEU A 119 -22.08 -2.63 12.15
N SER A 120 -22.34 -1.46 12.74
CA SER A 120 -21.46 -0.85 13.74
C SER A 120 -21.30 -1.72 14.99
N ARG A 121 -22.40 -2.31 15.48
CA ARG A 121 -22.39 -3.22 16.64
C ARG A 121 -21.56 -4.47 16.34
N ASN A 122 -21.75 -5.11 15.20
CA ASN A 122 -21.04 -6.34 14.85
C ASN A 122 -19.57 -6.08 14.54
N LEU A 123 -19.23 -4.99 13.86
CA LEU A 123 -17.83 -4.58 13.69
C LEU A 123 -17.13 -4.37 15.03
N LYS A 124 -17.81 -3.75 16.01
CA LYS A 124 -17.25 -3.57 17.36
C LYS A 124 -17.01 -4.93 18.03
N LYS A 125 -17.96 -5.87 17.94
CA LYS A 125 -17.80 -7.24 18.46
C LYS A 125 -16.61 -7.95 17.81
N LEU A 126 -16.52 -7.93 16.49
CA LEU A 126 -15.42 -8.56 15.73
C LEU A 126 -14.07 -7.94 16.09
N LYS A 127 -14.00 -6.61 16.24
CA LYS A 127 -12.78 -5.91 16.64
C LYS A 127 -12.35 -6.28 18.06
N THR A 128 -13.29 -6.41 19.00
CA THR A 128 -12.99 -6.87 20.35
C THR A 128 -12.46 -8.30 20.33
N ALA A 129 -13.14 -9.21 19.65
CA ALA A 129 -12.70 -10.60 19.51
C ALA A 129 -11.31 -10.72 18.90
N TYR A 130 -10.99 -9.91 17.88
CA TYR A 130 -9.66 -9.90 17.26
C TYR A 130 -8.55 -9.40 18.21
N ASN A 131 -8.86 -8.45 19.10
CA ASN A 131 -7.86 -7.94 20.05
C ASN A 131 -7.65 -8.86 21.27
N GLU A 132 -8.51 -9.86 21.46
CA GLU A 132 -8.41 -10.85 22.52
C GLU A 132 -7.63 -12.11 22.08
N VAL A 133 -7.31 -12.21 20.79
CA VAL A 133 -6.44 -13.23 20.16
C VAL A 133 -5.01 -12.69 20.07
#